data_AF-A0A1V6ML96-F1
#
_entry.id   AF-A0A1V6ML96-F1
#
_cell.length_a   1.000
_cell.length_b   1.000
_cell.length_c   1.000
_cell.angle_alpha   90.00
_cell.angle_beta   90.00
_cell.angle_gamma   90.00
#
_symmetry.space_group_name_H-M   'P 1'
#
loop_
_entity.id
_entity.type
_entity.pdbx_description
1 polymer ?
#
loop_
_entity_poly.entity_id
_entity_poly.type
_entity_poly.pdbx_seq_one_letter_code
_entity_poly.pdbx_strand_id
1 'polypeptide(L)'
;MRRGFVAVTVLTAVVAGGCGAEGRDVVVEGTPPATPYSGPLDIPVEDVDESTRGALLATTGAAGRALECDGEIFGGNGPDGWGSGDGGDTPEDGLRLYFDLFTPEVPRSGYRVERRGTDRVLYSFDVGGRTKVAVVVAHDQQDRPGWGPETDASCDPAELPAEFTGSGRYEFWTDAQGERQPVARIHSSVGPEHCDWQTVRFLTLGRGERATTYVRDPDGALGTAVQTAPYDPDVPLPADARDTGYRHGEWRLWLTDDRRTAYVRTPDGVEAWPSVTDGVACM
;
A
#
# COMPACT_ATOMS: atom_id res chain seq x y z
N MET A 1 -4.23 -48.56 62.36
CA MET A 1 -4.48 -48.37 60.91
C MET A 1 -5.52 -47.26 60.77
N ARG A 2 -5.09 -46.00 60.61
CA ARG A 2 -5.97 -44.84 60.40
C ARG A 2 -5.74 -44.34 58.98
N ARG A 3 -6.76 -44.47 58.13
CA ARG A 3 -6.77 -43.98 56.75
C ARG A 3 -7.04 -42.48 56.78
N GLY A 4 -6.04 -41.69 56.37
CA GLY A 4 -6.17 -40.25 56.19
C GLY A 4 -6.84 -39.95 54.84
N PHE A 5 -7.89 -39.13 54.88
CA PHE A 5 -8.55 -38.55 53.72
C PHE A 5 -7.62 -37.49 53.08
N VAL A 6 -7.35 -37.61 51.79
CA VAL A 6 -6.72 -36.55 50.99
C VAL A 6 -7.84 -35.72 50.38
N ALA A 7 -7.98 -34.48 50.84
CA ALA A 7 -8.85 -33.48 50.21
C ALA A 7 -8.11 -32.90 48.99
N VAL A 8 -8.68 -33.09 47.80
CA VAL A 8 -8.21 -32.47 46.57
C VAL A 8 -8.94 -31.14 46.41
N THR A 9 -8.22 -30.04 46.65
CA THR A 9 -8.70 -28.68 46.39
C THR A 9 -8.58 -28.40 44.90
N VAL A 10 -9.69 -28.43 44.17
CA VAL A 10 -9.73 -27.97 42.78
C VAL A 10 -9.82 -26.44 42.80
N LEU A 11 -8.71 -25.76 42.50
CA LEU A 11 -8.72 -24.34 42.16
C LEU A 11 -9.32 -24.18 40.76
N THR A 12 -10.60 -23.83 40.70
CA THR A 12 -11.21 -23.24 39.51
C THR A 12 -10.63 -21.85 39.30
N ALA A 13 -9.71 -21.72 38.35
CA ALA A 13 -9.26 -20.44 37.85
C ALA A 13 -10.42 -19.78 37.08
N VAL A 14 -10.99 -18.73 37.66
CA VAL A 14 -11.93 -17.84 36.98
C VAL A 14 -11.11 -17.00 36.00
N VAL A 15 -11.13 -17.37 34.72
CA VAL A 15 -10.63 -16.51 33.65
C VAL A 15 -11.68 -15.42 33.45
N ALA A 16 -11.47 -14.27 34.09
CA ALA A 16 -12.18 -13.06 33.75
C ALA A 16 -11.78 -12.68 32.31
N GLY A 17 -12.69 -12.86 31.37
CA GLY A 17 -12.55 -12.36 30.01
C GLY A 17 -12.54 -10.84 30.04
N GLY A 18 -11.36 -10.25 29.95
CA GLY A 18 -11.18 -8.83 29.69
C GLY A 18 -11.53 -8.54 28.23
N CYS A 19 -12.66 -7.88 28.01
CA CYS A 19 -12.89 -7.10 26.80
C CYS A 19 -11.95 -5.90 26.85
N GLY A 20 -10.86 -5.96 26.09
CA GLY A 20 -9.92 -4.85 25.89
C GLY A 20 -9.34 -4.96 24.50
N ALA A 21 -9.88 -4.18 23.56
CA ALA A 21 -9.18 -3.87 22.32
C ALA A 21 -8.07 -2.87 22.68
N GLU A 22 -6.99 -3.36 23.29
CA GLU A 22 -5.78 -2.58 23.55
C GLU A 22 -4.91 -2.59 22.29
N GLY A 23 -4.46 -1.39 21.91
CA GLY A 23 -3.76 -1.10 20.67
C GLY A 23 -2.56 -2.01 20.45
N ARG A 24 -2.44 -2.53 19.24
CA ARG A 24 -1.23 -3.24 18.81
C ARG A 24 -0.04 -2.29 18.89
N ASP A 25 1.05 -2.75 19.50
CA ASP A 25 2.29 -1.97 19.53
C ASP A 25 2.77 -1.70 18.10
N VAL A 26 3.14 -0.43 17.86
CA VAL A 26 3.68 0.02 16.58
C VAL A 26 4.97 -0.75 16.27
N VAL A 27 5.76 -1.01 17.31
CA VAL A 27 7.03 -1.73 17.26
C VAL A 27 6.91 -3.06 18.01
N VAL A 28 7.36 -4.14 17.38
CA VAL A 28 7.42 -5.48 17.94
C VAL A 28 8.86 -5.94 18.07
N GLU A 29 9.12 -6.83 19.04
CA GLU A 29 10.40 -7.55 19.10
C GLU A 29 10.48 -8.56 17.96
N GLY A 30 11.63 -8.66 17.30
CA GLY A 30 11.79 -9.53 16.13
C GLY A 30 13.24 -9.81 15.77
N THR A 31 13.43 -10.85 14.96
CA THR A 31 14.73 -11.13 14.33
C THR A 31 14.91 -10.17 13.15
N PRO A 32 16.11 -9.60 12.93
CA PRO A 32 16.41 -8.76 11.76
C PRO A 32 16.09 -9.46 10.43
N PRO A 33 16.00 -8.72 9.30
CA PRO A 33 15.68 -9.33 8.02
C PRO A 33 16.89 -10.16 7.56
N ALA A 34 16.72 -10.94 6.50
CA ALA A 34 17.80 -11.77 5.97
C ALA A 34 19.06 -10.96 5.64
N THR A 35 18.88 -9.71 5.18
CA THR A 35 19.98 -8.79 4.86
C THR A 35 19.73 -7.41 5.51
N PRO A 36 20.05 -7.24 6.81
CA PRO A 36 19.82 -5.96 7.49
C PRO A 36 20.58 -4.81 6.82
N TYR A 37 19.95 -3.64 6.74
CA TYR A 37 20.57 -2.47 6.15
C TYR A 37 21.85 -2.03 6.88
N SER A 38 22.96 -2.07 6.16
CA SER A 38 24.29 -1.76 6.70
C SER A 38 24.82 -0.36 6.34
N GLY A 39 24.09 0.45 5.57
CA GLY A 39 24.51 1.79 5.17
C GLY A 39 24.28 2.90 6.23
N PRO A 40 24.69 4.15 5.93
CA PRO A 40 24.43 5.30 6.80
C PRO A 40 22.92 5.63 6.87
N LEU A 41 22.45 6.10 8.03
CA LEU A 41 21.07 6.54 8.19
C LEU A 41 20.84 7.98 7.72
N ASP A 42 21.89 8.82 7.79
CA ASP A 42 21.89 10.18 7.29
C ASP A 42 22.31 10.17 5.81
N ILE A 43 21.33 10.22 4.92
CA ILE A 43 21.56 10.31 3.48
C ILE A 43 20.80 11.53 2.98
N PRO A 44 21.50 12.52 2.39
CA PRO A 44 20.85 13.69 1.81
C PRO A 44 19.77 13.27 0.81
N VAL A 45 18.61 13.89 0.93
CA VAL A 45 17.50 13.73 -0.01
C VAL A 45 17.41 14.93 -0.93
N GLU A 46 16.92 14.70 -2.13
CA GLU A 46 16.68 15.75 -3.13
C GLU A 46 15.20 15.83 -3.46
N ASP A 47 14.65 17.05 -3.47
CA ASP A 47 13.29 17.28 -3.96
C ASP A 47 13.31 17.22 -5.49
N VAL A 48 12.76 16.13 -6.01
CA VAL A 48 12.66 15.88 -7.45
C VAL A 48 11.20 15.69 -7.84
N ASP A 49 10.75 16.45 -8.82
CA ASP A 49 9.40 16.35 -9.37
C ASP A 49 9.35 15.25 -10.45
N GLU A 50 9.82 14.05 -10.10
CA GLU A 50 9.87 12.89 -10.98
C GLU A 50 9.56 11.60 -10.21
N SER A 51 8.77 10.70 -10.81
CA SER A 51 8.44 9.39 -10.21
C SER A 51 9.29 8.24 -10.74
N THR A 52 10.50 8.53 -11.24
CA THR A 52 11.43 7.48 -11.71
C THR A 52 12.05 6.74 -10.54
N ARG A 53 12.56 5.52 -10.75
CA ARG A 53 13.30 4.77 -9.73
C ARG A 53 14.48 5.56 -9.15
N GLY A 54 15.20 6.28 -10.01
CA GLY A 54 16.33 7.13 -9.61
C GLY A 54 15.87 8.27 -8.69
N ALA A 55 14.76 8.92 -9.08
CA ALA A 55 14.14 9.98 -8.30
C ALA A 55 13.64 9.49 -6.93
N LEU A 56 12.93 8.36 -6.86
CA LEU A 56 12.48 7.78 -5.59
C LEU A 56 13.66 7.43 -4.67
N LEU A 57 14.79 6.94 -5.19
CA LEU A 57 15.97 6.69 -4.36
C LEU A 57 16.64 7.99 -3.87
N ALA A 58 16.49 9.09 -4.61
CA ALA A 58 16.98 10.40 -4.21
C ALA A 58 16.07 11.05 -3.16
N THR A 59 14.76 10.82 -3.17
CA THR A 59 13.82 11.38 -2.19
C THR A 59 13.74 10.59 -0.88
N THR A 60 14.05 9.29 -0.90
CA THR A 60 13.78 8.37 0.23
C THR A 60 15.01 8.02 1.08
N GLY A 61 16.17 8.61 0.78
CA GLY A 61 17.37 8.52 1.62
C GLY A 61 17.76 7.09 2.02
N ALA A 62 17.90 6.84 3.32
CA ALA A 62 18.22 5.53 3.85
C ALA A 62 17.02 4.56 3.83
N ALA A 63 15.78 5.07 3.96
CA ALA A 63 14.58 4.24 3.93
C ALA A 63 14.46 3.48 2.60
N GLY A 64 14.58 4.16 1.46
CA GLY A 64 14.50 3.51 0.14
C GLY A 64 15.62 2.50 -0.13
N ARG A 65 16.80 2.71 0.47
CA ARG A 65 17.95 1.81 0.34
C ARG A 65 17.87 0.58 1.24
N ALA A 66 17.04 0.62 2.27
CA ALA A 66 16.76 -0.52 3.14
C ALA A 66 15.73 -1.48 2.55
N LEU A 67 14.97 -1.06 1.52
CA LEU A 67 13.95 -1.89 0.91
C LEU A 67 14.52 -3.10 0.14
N GLU A 68 13.85 -4.23 0.29
CA GLU A 68 14.11 -5.48 -0.41
C GLU A 68 12.90 -5.87 -1.27
N CYS A 69 12.44 -4.94 -2.13
CA CYS A 69 11.29 -5.15 -3.02
C CYS A 69 11.55 -6.23 -4.08
N ASP A 70 10.49 -6.87 -4.55
CA ASP A 70 10.51 -7.71 -5.76
C ASP A 70 10.46 -6.85 -7.01
N GLY A 71 9.73 -5.73 -6.95
CA GLY A 71 9.66 -4.70 -7.98
C GLY A 71 10.53 -3.47 -7.70
N GLU A 72 10.15 -2.36 -8.34
CA GLU A 72 10.69 -1.04 -8.02
C GLU A 72 10.05 -0.48 -6.74
N ILE A 73 10.66 0.57 -6.18
CA ILE A 73 10.05 1.31 -5.06
C ILE A 73 8.70 1.86 -5.51
N PHE A 74 7.67 1.63 -4.70
CA PHE A 74 6.32 2.06 -5.02
C PHE A 74 6.09 3.49 -4.58
N GLY A 75 6.48 3.85 -3.37
CA GLY A 75 6.33 5.21 -2.87
C GLY A 75 7.22 5.47 -1.66
N GLY A 76 7.33 6.73 -1.29
CA GLY A 76 8.14 7.18 -0.18
C GLY A 76 8.63 8.60 -0.44
N ASN A 77 8.86 9.36 0.63
CA ASN A 77 9.31 10.74 0.52
C ASN A 77 10.38 11.07 1.58
N GLY A 78 10.92 12.28 1.43
CA GLY A 78 11.74 12.96 2.43
C GLY A 78 10.88 13.68 3.49
N PRO A 79 11.51 14.43 4.41
CA PRO A 79 10.84 14.94 5.58
C PRO A 79 9.99 16.18 5.29
N ASP A 80 8.68 16.01 5.16
CA ASP A 80 7.74 17.11 5.03
C ASP A 80 6.65 17.11 6.12
N GLY A 81 6.08 18.26 6.43
CA GLY A 81 4.78 18.33 7.10
C GLY A 81 4.72 18.28 8.63
N TRP A 82 5.83 18.16 9.37
CA TRP A 82 5.82 18.32 10.84
C TRP A 82 6.63 19.54 11.32
N GLY A 83 6.13 20.17 12.38
CA GLY A 83 6.63 21.42 12.92
C GLY A 83 7.15 21.31 14.35
N SER A 84 7.49 22.46 14.93
CA SER A 84 8.24 22.55 16.18
C SER A 84 7.52 22.01 17.43
N GLY A 85 6.21 21.76 17.33
CA GLY A 85 5.37 21.24 18.42
C GLY A 85 4.91 19.80 18.25
N ASP A 86 5.28 19.14 17.14
CA ASP A 86 4.76 17.81 16.80
C ASP A 86 5.69 16.67 17.26
N GLY A 87 6.96 16.97 17.50
CA GLY A 87 7.98 15.98 17.84
C GLY A 87 7.65 15.22 19.12
N GLY A 88 7.89 13.91 19.09
CA GLY A 88 7.69 13.01 20.22
C GLY A 88 8.91 12.91 21.14
N ASP A 89 8.71 12.36 22.34
CA ASP A 89 9.78 12.16 23.33
C ASP A 89 10.67 10.95 23.00
N THR A 90 10.16 10.00 22.21
CA THR A 90 10.85 8.75 21.86
C THR A 90 10.87 8.48 20.36
N PRO A 91 11.82 7.68 19.84
CA PRO A 91 11.81 7.23 18.45
C PRO A 91 10.48 6.59 18.03
N GLU A 92 9.85 5.83 18.93
CA GLU A 92 8.55 5.20 18.71
C GLU A 92 7.42 6.24 18.57
N ASP A 93 7.50 7.37 19.27
CA ASP A 93 6.56 8.49 19.09
C ASP A 93 6.76 9.16 17.72
N GLY A 94 8.01 9.29 17.27
CA GLY A 94 8.30 9.76 15.91
C GLY A 94 7.71 8.84 14.83
N LEU A 95 7.72 7.52 15.06
CA LEU A 95 7.10 6.56 14.15
C LEU A 95 5.57 6.62 14.22
N ARG A 96 4.97 6.87 15.38
CA ARG A 96 3.52 7.13 15.49
C ARG A 96 3.13 8.38 14.71
N LEU A 97 3.92 9.45 14.85
CA LEU A 97 3.70 10.72 14.15
C LEU A 97 3.68 10.54 12.63
N TYR A 98 4.54 9.69 12.06
CA TYR A 98 4.49 9.32 10.65
C TYR A 98 3.10 8.83 10.22
N PHE A 99 2.49 7.89 10.96
CA PHE A 99 1.18 7.38 10.60
C PHE A 99 0.06 8.40 10.79
N ASP A 100 0.18 9.27 11.77
CA ASP A 100 -0.83 10.27 12.09
C ASP A 100 -0.84 11.43 11.10
N LEU A 101 0.34 11.84 10.61
CA LEU A 101 0.47 12.93 9.65
C LEU A 101 0.22 12.51 8.20
N PHE A 102 0.81 11.39 7.76
CA PHE A 102 0.82 11.05 6.33
C PHE A 102 -0.25 10.05 5.94
N THR A 103 -0.87 9.36 6.89
CA THR A 103 -1.87 8.31 6.63
C THR A 103 -1.46 7.33 5.51
N PRO A 104 -0.25 6.75 5.58
CA PRO A 104 0.31 5.98 4.48
C PRO A 104 -0.47 4.67 4.26
N GLU A 105 -0.48 4.18 3.02
CA GLU A 105 -1.13 2.92 2.65
C GLU A 105 -0.26 1.70 3.01
N VAL A 106 0.24 1.67 4.26
CA VAL A 106 1.07 0.59 4.83
C VAL A 106 0.55 0.21 6.22
N PRO A 107 0.90 -0.98 6.75
CA PRO A 107 0.51 -1.37 8.10
C PRO A 107 0.91 -0.30 9.12
N ARG A 108 0.09 -0.08 10.16
CA ARG A 108 0.39 0.91 11.23
C ARG A 108 1.13 0.30 12.44
N SER A 109 1.34 -1.01 12.42
CA SER A 109 1.91 -1.78 13.53
C SER A 109 2.68 -2.98 13.01
N GLY A 110 3.57 -3.53 13.83
CA GLY A 110 4.41 -4.68 13.47
C GLY A 110 5.76 -4.29 12.88
N TYR A 111 6.19 -3.05 13.09
CA TYR A 111 7.53 -2.61 12.73
C TYR A 111 8.54 -3.15 13.72
N ARG A 112 9.80 -3.22 13.33
CA ARG A 112 10.91 -3.49 14.26
C ARG A 112 11.98 -2.45 14.09
N VAL A 113 12.79 -2.27 15.13
CA VAL A 113 14.04 -1.53 15.00
C VAL A 113 14.99 -2.36 14.15
N GLU A 114 15.33 -1.89 12.96
CA GLU A 114 16.35 -2.50 12.12
C GLU A 114 17.73 -2.00 12.47
N ARG A 115 17.84 -0.69 12.70
CA ARG A 115 19.11 -0.06 13.00
C ARG A 115 18.93 1.16 13.87
N ARG A 116 19.84 1.32 14.84
CA ARG A 116 19.97 2.53 15.66
C ARG A 116 21.25 3.26 15.29
N GLY A 117 21.13 4.55 15.03
CA GLY A 117 22.20 5.54 15.04
C GLY A 117 22.21 6.32 16.36
N THR A 118 22.98 7.40 16.40
CA THR A 118 23.07 8.29 17.58
C THR A 118 21.79 9.11 17.76
N ASP A 119 21.27 9.63 16.64
CA ASP A 119 20.18 10.60 16.53
C ASP A 119 19.06 10.09 15.60
N ARG A 120 19.17 8.85 15.11
CA ARG A 120 18.28 8.27 14.09
C ARG A 120 17.97 6.82 14.37
N VAL A 121 16.76 6.39 14.03
CA VAL A 121 16.34 4.99 14.09
C VAL A 121 15.66 4.61 12.78
N LEU A 122 16.13 3.54 12.15
CA LEU A 122 15.46 2.89 11.04
C LEU A 122 14.53 1.81 11.58
N TYR A 123 13.25 1.97 11.28
CA TYR A 123 12.21 0.98 11.46
C TYR A 123 11.91 0.28 10.16
N SER A 124 11.63 -1.01 10.22
CA SER A 124 11.20 -1.80 9.07
C SER A 124 9.98 -2.66 9.38
N PHE A 125 9.14 -2.81 8.36
CA PHE A 125 8.07 -3.79 8.31
C PHE A 125 8.47 -4.88 7.32
N ASP A 126 8.55 -6.11 7.80
CA ASP A 126 9.04 -7.23 7.01
C ASP A 126 7.92 -8.16 6.56
N VAL A 127 8.06 -8.67 5.34
CA VAL A 127 7.23 -9.75 4.80
C VAL A 127 8.15 -10.86 4.34
N GLY A 128 8.01 -12.05 4.93
CA GLY A 128 8.88 -13.19 4.60
C GLY A 128 10.37 -12.94 4.90
N GLY A 129 10.68 -12.13 5.92
CA GLY A 129 12.05 -11.80 6.31
C GLY A 129 12.77 -10.80 5.40
N ARG A 130 12.01 -10.08 4.57
CA ARG A 130 12.51 -9.02 3.68
C ARG A 130 11.82 -7.71 4.00
N THR A 131 12.59 -6.62 4.06
CA THR A 131 12.08 -5.28 4.38
C THR A 131 11.19 -4.76 3.24
N LYS A 132 9.88 -4.58 3.50
CA LYS A 132 8.89 -4.08 2.53
C LYS A 132 8.46 -2.65 2.79
N VAL A 133 8.59 -2.18 4.02
CA VAL A 133 8.40 -0.76 4.39
C VAL A 133 9.56 -0.36 5.28
N ALA A 134 10.09 0.83 5.08
CA ALA A 134 11.17 1.40 5.87
C ALA A 134 10.81 2.83 6.26
N VAL A 135 11.04 3.17 7.53
CA VAL A 135 10.83 4.53 8.05
C VAL A 135 12.03 4.90 8.91
N VAL A 136 12.71 5.98 8.56
CA VAL A 136 13.75 6.59 9.41
C VAL A 136 13.11 7.70 10.21
N VAL A 137 13.26 7.64 11.53
CA VAL A 137 12.96 8.77 12.41
C VAL A 137 14.28 9.40 12.87
N ALA A 138 14.28 10.71 13.05
CA ALA A 138 15.42 11.48 13.52
C ALA A 138 15.03 12.37 14.71
N HIS A 139 16.00 12.62 15.58
CA HIS A 139 15.88 13.48 16.75
C HIS A 139 16.41 14.88 16.44
N ASP A 140 15.66 15.91 16.84
CA ASP A 140 16.06 17.31 16.77
C ASP A 140 16.54 17.76 15.38
N GLN A 141 15.63 17.66 14.40
CA GLN A 141 15.84 18.23 13.07
C GLN A 141 15.74 19.77 13.12
N GLN A 142 16.22 20.45 12.07
CA GLN A 142 16.15 21.91 11.99
C GLN A 142 14.70 22.40 12.13
N ASP A 143 14.47 23.29 13.11
CA ASP A 143 13.16 23.85 13.48
C ASP A 143 12.09 22.80 13.88
N ARG A 144 12.53 21.58 14.21
CA ARG A 144 11.70 20.40 14.49
C ARG A 144 12.32 19.62 15.67
N PRO A 145 12.19 20.12 16.91
CA PRO A 145 12.72 19.45 18.10
C PRO A 145 11.92 18.19 18.43
N GLY A 146 12.57 17.22 19.08
CA GLY A 146 12.01 15.91 19.39
C GLY A 146 12.20 14.88 18.27
N TRP A 147 11.59 13.71 18.44
CA TRP A 147 11.63 12.61 17.47
C TRP A 147 10.49 12.75 16.45
N GLY A 148 10.84 12.67 15.17
CA GLY A 148 9.85 12.67 14.09
C GLY A 148 10.35 11.97 12.83
N PRO A 149 9.46 11.75 11.85
CA PRO A 149 9.81 11.13 10.58
C PRO A 149 10.83 11.97 9.82
N GLU A 150 11.83 11.29 9.26
CA GLU A 150 12.84 11.89 8.38
C GLU A 150 12.67 11.40 6.94
N THR A 151 12.66 10.08 6.71
CA THR A 151 12.44 9.51 5.37
C THR A 151 11.61 8.26 5.47
N ASP A 152 10.81 7.97 4.45
CA ASP A 152 10.05 6.73 4.36
C ASP A 152 10.09 6.13 2.96
N ALA A 153 9.88 4.82 2.88
CA ALA A 153 9.76 4.13 1.61
C ALA A 153 8.96 2.83 1.75
N SER A 154 8.28 2.44 0.68
CA SER A 154 7.51 1.20 0.59
C SER A 154 7.66 0.51 -0.77
N CYS A 155 7.64 -0.82 -0.73
CA CYS A 155 7.47 -1.68 -1.89
C CYS A 155 6.01 -1.66 -2.38
N ASP A 156 5.73 -2.29 -3.51
CA ASP A 156 4.38 -2.34 -4.08
C ASP A 156 3.38 -2.93 -3.08
N PRO A 157 2.16 -2.38 -2.94
CA PRO A 157 1.13 -2.93 -2.07
C PRO A 157 0.84 -4.41 -2.32
N ALA A 158 1.12 -4.92 -3.53
CA ALA A 158 1.02 -6.35 -3.83
C ALA A 158 1.95 -7.22 -2.98
N GLU A 159 3.10 -6.68 -2.53
CA GLU A 159 4.09 -7.35 -1.70
C GLU A 159 3.76 -7.32 -0.20
N LEU A 160 2.72 -6.57 0.20
CA LEU A 160 2.24 -6.50 1.58
C LEU A 160 1.22 -7.60 1.90
N PRO A 161 1.04 -7.96 3.18
CA PRO A 161 0.07 -8.98 3.58
C PRO A 161 -1.34 -8.69 3.07
N ALA A 162 -2.02 -9.74 2.57
CA ALA A 162 -3.38 -9.62 2.03
C ALA A 162 -4.39 -9.14 3.08
N GLU A 163 -4.18 -9.49 4.35
CA GLU A 163 -5.00 -9.04 5.48
C GLU A 163 -5.01 -7.52 5.67
N PHE A 164 -3.93 -6.83 5.27
CA PHE A 164 -3.84 -5.38 5.33
C PHE A 164 -4.44 -4.73 4.08
N THR A 165 -4.18 -5.32 2.92
CA THR A 165 -4.52 -4.72 1.63
C THR A 165 -5.91 -5.08 1.11
N GLY A 166 -6.58 -6.08 1.70
CA GLY A 166 -7.89 -6.56 1.26
C GLY A 166 -9.05 -5.58 1.48
N SER A 167 -8.89 -4.60 2.37
CA SER A 167 -9.83 -3.48 2.56
C SER A 167 -9.28 -2.14 2.05
N GLY A 168 -8.17 -2.18 1.29
CA GLY A 168 -7.50 -0.99 0.79
C GLY A 168 -8.18 -0.39 -0.44
N ARG A 169 -7.59 0.69 -0.95
CA ARG A 169 -8.02 1.39 -2.16
C ARG A 169 -7.95 0.53 -3.43
N TYR A 170 -7.02 -0.43 -3.47
CA TYR A 170 -6.73 -1.19 -4.68
C TYR A 170 -7.45 -2.53 -4.68
N GLU A 171 -8.04 -2.81 -5.83
CA GLU A 171 -8.48 -4.12 -6.23
C GLU A 171 -7.37 -4.78 -7.04
N PHE A 172 -6.82 -5.85 -6.49
CA PHE A 172 -5.65 -6.50 -7.06
C PHE A 172 -6.07 -7.45 -8.16
N TRP A 173 -5.32 -7.40 -9.26
CA TRP A 173 -5.41 -8.37 -10.34
C TRP A 173 -4.34 -9.45 -10.14
N THR A 174 -4.62 -10.66 -10.61
CA THR A 174 -3.66 -11.75 -10.68
C THR A 174 -3.28 -12.03 -12.12
N ASP A 175 -2.22 -12.78 -12.36
CA ASP A 175 -1.96 -13.40 -13.65
C ASP A 175 -2.73 -14.72 -13.82
N ALA A 176 -2.41 -15.45 -14.89
CA ALA A 176 -2.99 -16.74 -15.22
C ALA A 176 -2.59 -17.86 -14.24
N GLN A 177 -1.54 -17.66 -13.45
CA GLN A 177 -1.07 -18.58 -12.41
C GLN A 177 -1.75 -18.28 -11.06
N GLY A 178 -2.50 -17.17 -10.96
CA GLY A 178 -3.12 -16.71 -9.73
C GLY A 178 -2.16 -15.88 -8.87
N GLU A 179 -1.00 -15.49 -9.39
CA GLU A 179 -0.06 -14.66 -8.66
C GLU A 179 -0.50 -13.19 -8.74
N ARG A 180 -0.58 -12.57 -7.57
CA ARG A 180 -0.97 -11.17 -7.42
C ARG A 180 0.01 -10.27 -8.17
N GLN A 181 -0.52 -9.41 -9.01
CA GLN A 181 0.27 -8.49 -9.81
C GLN A 181 0.52 -7.17 -9.05
N PRO A 182 1.67 -6.52 -9.30
CA PRO A 182 1.97 -5.20 -8.75
C PRO A 182 0.91 -4.15 -9.13
N VAL A 183 0.51 -3.32 -8.18
CA VAL A 183 -0.40 -2.18 -8.39
C VAL A 183 0.17 -1.21 -9.40
N ALA A 184 1.49 -1.00 -9.40
CA ALA A 184 2.17 -0.19 -10.39
C ALA A 184 2.04 -0.71 -11.84
N ARG A 185 1.62 -1.97 -12.02
CA ARG A 185 1.40 -2.59 -13.33
C ARG A 185 -0.08 -2.61 -13.69
N ILE A 186 -0.91 -3.05 -12.77
CA ILE A 186 -2.35 -3.17 -12.95
C ILE A 186 -3.06 -3.12 -11.61
N HIS A 187 -4.10 -2.29 -11.52
CA HIS A 187 -5.03 -2.32 -10.40
C HIS A 187 -6.39 -1.79 -10.85
N SER A 188 -7.42 -2.13 -10.09
CA SER A 188 -8.69 -1.41 -10.14
C SER A 188 -8.95 -0.65 -8.84
N SER A 189 -9.87 0.29 -8.88
CA SER A 189 -10.38 0.97 -7.69
C SER A 189 -11.85 1.35 -7.91
N VAL A 190 -12.61 1.41 -6.82
CA VAL A 190 -13.95 1.96 -6.81
C VAL A 190 -13.85 3.49 -6.74
N GLY A 191 -14.76 4.18 -7.44
CA GLY A 191 -14.81 5.63 -7.41
C GLY A 191 -15.10 6.19 -6.01
N PRO A 192 -14.62 7.41 -5.72
CA PRO A 192 -14.78 8.04 -4.42
C PRO A 192 -16.24 8.33 -4.08
N GLU A 193 -16.61 8.05 -2.82
CA GLU A 193 -17.93 8.38 -2.27
C GLU A 193 -18.20 9.89 -2.25
N HIS A 194 -17.20 10.73 -2.02
CA HIS A 194 -17.39 12.19 -2.01
C HIS A 194 -17.75 12.79 -3.38
N CYS A 195 -17.73 11.97 -4.44
CA CYS A 195 -18.18 12.35 -5.78
C CYS A 195 -19.42 11.56 -6.22
N ASP A 196 -20.01 10.75 -5.33
CA ASP A 196 -21.09 9.82 -5.64
C ASP A 196 -20.73 8.81 -6.75
N TRP A 197 -19.45 8.43 -6.85
CA TRP A 197 -18.93 7.53 -7.90
C TRP A 197 -18.76 6.08 -7.43
N GLN A 198 -19.46 5.66 -6.39
CA GLN A 198 -19.29 4.31 -5.80
C GLN A 198 -19.68 3.18 -6.76
N THR A 199 -20.44 3.46 -7.82
CA THR A 199 -20.79 2.48 -8.86
C THR A 199 -19.79 2.47 -10.03
N VAL A 200 -18.92 3.48 -10.08
CA VAL A 200 -17.84 3.60 -11.07
C VAL A 200 -16.66 2.77 -10.63
N ARG A 201 -16.05 2.05 -11.57
CA ARG A 201 -14.79 1.34 -11.34
C ARG A 201 -13.75 1.80 -12.34
N PHE A 202 -12.57 2.14 -11.82
CA PHE A 202 -11.41 2.51 -12.61
C PHE A 202 -10.48 1.30 -12.72
N LEU A 203 -9.98 1.01 -13.91
CA LEU A 203 -8.93 0.03 -14.17
C LEU A 203 -7.72 0.78 -14.73
N THR A 204 -6.61 0.77 -14.01
CA THR A 204 -5.37 1.45 -14.43
C THR A 204 -4.36 0.41 -14.88
N LEU A 205 -3.80 0.59 -16.08
CA LEU A 205 -2.66 -0.17 -16.60
C LEU A 205 -1.43 0.71 -16.69
N GLY A 206 -0.33 0.28 -16.08
CA GLY A 206 0.93 1.04 -16.03
C GLY A 206 0.98 2.07 -14.90
N ARG A 207 1.99 2.95 -14.96
CA ARG A 207 2.31 3.92 -13.91
C ARG A 207 2.70 5.29 -14.51
N GLY A 208 2.36 6.36 -13.78
CA GLY A 208 2.73 7.74 -14.13
C GLY A 208 2.12 8.18 -15.45
N GLU A 209 2.83 9.00 -16.22
CA GLU A 209 2.39 9.54 -17.51
C GLU A 209 2.11 8.47 -18.58
N ARG A 210 2.57 7.23 -18.37
CA ARG A 210 2.34 6.10 -19.29
C ARG A 210 1.14 5.24 -18.88
N ALA A 211 0.48 5.59 -17.77
CA ALA A 211 -0.69 4.86 -17.32
C ALA A 211 -1.89 5.12 -18.25
N THR A 212 -2.71 4.10 -18.47
CA THR A 212 -4.00 4.23 -19.13
C THR A 212 -5.07 3.77 -18.17
N THR A 213 -6.05 4.63 -17.91
CA THR A 213 -7.20 4.31 -17.06
C THR A 213 -8.42 4.05 -17.93
N TYR A 214 -9.10 2.94 -17.66
CA TYR A 214 -10.37 2.54 -18.28
C TYR A 214 -11.47 2.57 -17.24
N VAL A 215 -12.71 2.80 -17.69
CA VAL A 215 -13.83 3.01 -16.78
C VAL A 215 -14.95 2.01 -17.05
N ARG A 216 -15.46 1.43 -15.96
CA ARG A 216 -16.78 0.83 -15.89
C ARG A 216 -17.72 1.83 -15.25
N ASP A 217 -18.67 2.37 -16.00
CA ASP A 217 -19.63 3.37 -15.52
C ASP A 217 -21.05 2.99 -15.92
N PRO A 218 -21.68 2.04 -15.20
CA PRO A 218 -22.98 1.49 -15.56
C PRO A 218 -24.12 2.51 -15.44
N ASP A 219 -23.97 3.51 -14.58
CA ASP A 219 -24.99 4.53 -14.31
C ASP A 219 -24.72 5.85 -15.04
N GLY A 220 -23.59 5.96 -15.75
CA GLY A 220 -23.18 7.18 -16.44
C GLY A 220 -22.79 8.32 -15.50
N ALA A 221 -22.32 8.00 -14.29
CA ALA A 221 -22.00 8.95 -13.22
C ALA A 221 -20.85 9.91 -13.58
N LEU A 222 -19.93 9.51 -14.46
CA LEU A 222 -18.85 10.37 -14.93
C LEU A 222 -19.28 11.31 -16.07
N GLY A 223 -20.39 11.01 -16.74
CA GLY A 223 -20.76 11.63 -18.00
C GLY A 223 -19.85 11.24 -19.17
N THR A 224 -20.27 11.59 -20.39
CA THR A 224 -19.59 11.16 -21.63
C THR A 224 -18.37 12.01 -22.00
N ALA A 225 -18.19 13.17 -21.38
CA ALA A 225 -17.13 14.13 -21.77
C ALA A 225 -15.72 13.68 -21.33
N VAL A 226 -15.64 12.81 -20.31
CA VAL A 226 -14.38 12.36 -19.72
C VAL A 226 -13.96 10.96 -20.19
N GLN A 227 -14.73 10.38 -21.12
CA GLN A 227 -14.53 9.03 -21.65
C GLN A 227 -14.36 9.11 -23.16
N THR A 228 -13.47 8.29 -23.73
CA THR A 228 -13.24 8.27 -25.18
C THR A 228 -14.40 7.66 -25.97
N ALA A 229 -15.24 6.87 -25.31
CA ALA A 229 -16.49 6.30 -25.79
C ALA A 229 -17.43 6.04 -24.59
N PRO A 230 -18.72 5.73 -24.80
CA PRO A 230 -19.59 5.25 -23.72
C PRO A 230 -19.17 3.87 -23.22
N TYR A 231 -19.41 3.59 -21.94
CA TYR A 231 -19.42 2.23 -21.40
C TYR A 231 -20.48 1.38 -22.10
N ASP A 232 -20.14 0.14 -22.46
CA ASP A 232 -21.07 -0.83 -23.04
C ASP A 232 -21.02 -2.15 -22.23
N PRO A 233 -22.11 -2.55 -21.56
CA PRO A 233 -22.13 -3.73 -20.70
C PRO A 233 -22.19 -5.06 -21.48
N ASP A 234 -22.47 -5.05 -22.79
CA ASP A 234 -22.62 -6.28 -23.57
C ASP A 234 -22.18 -6.09 -25.04
N VAL A 235 -20.92 -6.44 -25.30
CA VAL A 235 -20.35 -6.42 -26.65
C VAL A 235 -19.84 -7.80 -27.06
N PRO A 236 -19.85 -8.13 -28.37
CA PRO A 236 -19.01 -9.22 -28.84
C PRO A 236 -17.53 -8.85 -28.64
N LEU A 237 -16.73 -9.81 -28.18
CA LEU A 237 -15.28 -9.63 -28.09
C LEU A 237 -14.70 -9.39 -29.51
N PRO A 238 -13.95 -8.30 -29.75
CA PRO A 238 -13.32 -8.09 -31.05
C PRO A 238 -12.36 -9.22 -31.42
N ALA A 239 -12.30 -9.57 -32.71
CA ALA A 239 -11.49 -10.70 -33.18
C ALA A 239 -9.97 -10.46 -33.03
N ASP A 240 -9.54 -9.21 -32.96
CA ASP A 240 -8.17 -8.78 -32.74
C ASP A 240 -7.84 -8.50 -31.28
N ALA A 241 -8.81 -8.58 -30.36
CA ALA A 241 -8.57 -8.45 -28.93
C ALA A 241 -7.74 -9.64 -28.42
N ARG A 242 -6.74 -9.36 -27.59
CA ARG A 242 -5.80 -10.35 -27.04
C ARG A 242 -5.99 -10.48 -25.54
N ASP A 243 -6.01 -11.72 -25.06
CA ASP A 243 -5.99 -12.00 -23.62
C ASP A 243 -4.67 -11.47 -23.05
N THR A 244 -4.78 -10.60 -22.06
CA THR A 244 -3.62 -10.03 -21.37
C THR A 244 -3.00 -10.99 -20.35
N GLY A 245 -3.73 -12.05 -19.98
CA GLY A 245 -3.39 -12.93 -18.86
C GLY A 245 -3.86 -12.40 -17.50
N TYR A 246 -4.26 -11.12 -17.39
CA TYR A 246 -4.72 -10.56 -16.11
C TYR A 246 -6.13 -11.03 -15.74
N ARG A 247 -6.33 -11.31 -14.46
CA ARG A 247 -7.58 -11.81 -13.87
C ARG A 247 -7.97 -11.02 -12.62
N HIS A 248 -9.27 -10.87 -12.38
CA HIS A 248 -9.81 -10.36 -11.12
C HIS A 248 -11.08 -11.15 -10.77
N GLY A 249 -10.96 -12.12 -9.86
CA GLY A 249 -12.00 -13.13 -9.69
C GLY A 249 -12.28 -13.85 -11.01
N GLU A 250 -13.53 -13.83 -11.46
CA GLU A 250 -13.95 -14.42 -12.73
C GLU A 250 -13.68 -13.51 -13.95
N TRP A 251 -13.22 -12.27 -13.73
CA TRP A 251 -12.99 -11.32 -14.80
C TRP A 251 -11.66 -11.58 -15.51
N ARG A 252 -11.65 -11.38 -16.83
CA ARG A 252 -10.46 -11.51 -17.68
C ARG A 252 -10.30 -10.28 -18.55
N LEU A 253 -9.12 -9.69 -18.53
CA LEU A 253 -8.84 -8.49 -19.31
C LEU A 253 -8.30 -8.82 -20.70
N TRP A 254 -8.92 -8.23 -21.71
CA TRP A 254 -8.54 -8.30 -23.11
C TRP A 254 -8.30 -6.90 -23.66
N LEU A 255 -7.32 -6.75 -24.54
CA LEU A 255 -6.97 -5.47 -25.15
C LEU A 255 -6.77 -5.62 -26.66
N THR A 256 -7.17 -4.60 -27.40
CA THR A 256 -6.76 -4.35 -28.78
C THR A 256 -5.42 -3.62 -28.83
N ASP A 257 -4.76 -3.62 -29.98
CA ASP A 257 -3.43 -3.01 -30.14
C ASP A 257 -3.47 -1.48 -29.90
N ASP A 258 -4.60 -0.81 -30.15
CA ASP A 258 -4.78 0.64 -29.95
C ASP A 258 -5.05 1.06 -28.49
N ARG A 259 -5.37 0.10 -27.62
CA ARG A 259 -5.58 0.29 -26.17
C ARG A 259 -6.59 1.38 -25.81
N ARG A 260 -7.56 1.65 -26.68
CA ARG A 260 -8.62 2.65 -26.39
C ARG A 260 -9.74 2.10 -25.51
N THR A 261 -9.91 0.79 -25.53
CA THR A 261 -10.96 0.09 -24.78
C THR A 261 -10.38 -1.14 -24.12
N ALA A 262 -10.68 -1.31 -22.84
CA ALA A 262 -10.47 -2.56 -22.13
C ALA A 262 -11.71 -3.44 -22.28
N TYR A 263 -11.55 -4.64 -22.82
CA TYR A 263 -12.63 -5.61 -22.92
C TYR A 263 -12.53 -6.56 -21.73
N VAL A 264 -13.50 -6.49 -20.82
CA VAL A 264 -13.51 -7.31 -19.61
C VAL A 264 -14.52 -8.43 -19.79
N ARG A 265 -14.02 -9.65 -19.94
CA ARG A 265 -14.87 -10.84 -19.99
C ARG A 265 -15.29 -11.23 -18.58
N THR A 266 -16.60 -11.27 -18.34
CA THR A 266 -17.24 -11.69 -17.09
C THR A 266 -17.99 -13.02 -17.31
N PRO A 267 -18.59 -13.62 -16.28
CA PRO A 267 -19.52 -14.74 -16.45
C PRO A 267 -20.74 -14.41 -17.32
N ASP A 268 -21.17 -13.15 -17.34
CA ASP A 268 -22.42 -12.72 -17.98
C ASP A 268 -22.23 -12.21 -19.41
N GLY A 269 -21.01 -11.89 -19.83
CA GLY A 269 -20.73 -11.35 -21.15
C GLY A 269 -19.34 -10.74 -21.27
N VAL A 270 -19.19 -9.82 -22.21
CA VAL A 270 -17.99 -8.99 -22.34
C VAL A 270 -18.42 -7.53 -22.22
N GLU A 271 -17.83 -6.84 -21.27
CA GLU A 271 -18.02 -5.40 -21.10
C GLU A 271 -16.92 -4.64 -21.85
N ALA A 272 -17.27 -3.50 -22.43
CA ALA A 272 -16.34 -2.56 -23.06
C ALA A 272 -16.13 -1.35 -22.15
N TRP A 273 -14.94 -1.24 -21.58
CA TRP A 273 -14.56 -0.17 -20.67
C TRP A 273 -13.74 0.87 -21.44
N PRO A 274 -14.31 2.05 -21.76
CA PRO A 274 -13.59 3.09 -22.48
C PRO A 274 -12.43 3.64 -21.66
N SER A 275 -11.35 4.05 -22.33
CA SER A 275 -10.30 4.82 -21.67
C SER A 275 -10.82 6.21 -21.28
N VAL A 276 -10.32 6.74 -20.18
CA VAL A 276 -10.55 8.14 -19.81
C VAL A 276 -9.81 9.09 -20.76
N THR A 277 -10.35 10.29 -20.95
CA THR A 277 -9.57 11.42 -21.44
C THR A 277 -8.81 12.06 -20.27
N ASP A 278 -7.78 12.85 -20.56
CA ASP A 278 -7.03 13.56 -19.51
C ASP A 278 -7.98 14.38 -18.62
N GLY A 279 -7.89 14.20 -17.28
CA GLY A 279 -8.59 15.04 -16.31
C GLY A 279 -9.94 14.53 -15.77
N VAL A 280 -10.04 13.27 -15.33
CA VAL A 280 -11.15 12.86 -14.45
C VAL A 280 -10.96 13.50 -13.07
N ALA A 281 -11.68 14.57 -12.80
CA ALA A 281 -11.74 15.23 -11.52
C ALA A 281 -13.20 15.47 -11.13
N CYS A 282 -13.50 15.33 -9.85
CA CYS A 282 -14.79 15.71 -9.31
C CYS A 282 -14.90 17.24 -9.31
N MET A 283 -16.06 17.77 -9.72
CA MET A 283 -16.36 19.19 -9.68
C MET A 283 -17.14 19.57 -8.43
#